data_AF-A0AAE1YAB0-F1
#
_entry.id   AF-A0AAE1YAB0-F1
#
_cell.length_a   1.000
_cell.length_b   1.000
_cell.length_c   1.000
_cell.angle_alpha   90.00
_cell.angle_beta   90.00
_cell.angle_gamma   90.00
#
_symmetry.space_group_name_H-M   'P 1'
#
loop_
_entity.id
_entity.type
_entity.pdbx_description
1 polymer ?
#
loop_
_entity_poly.entity_id
_entity_poly.type
_entity_poly.pdbx_seq_one_letter_code
_entity_poly.pdbx_strand_id
1 'polypeptide(L)'
;MAKMISPPILTSSTSLVFPSTHFRNSLHFPPYLGVSTKPISSRRFVAEPGRRSLVAKATSTATTAVVPDHIADVLGEVCIFTAAGQPVKFEDLWDQEEGMAVVALLRHFGCPCCWELAATLKESKEKFDSAGVKLIAVGVGTPDKAQLLAERLPFPLDSLYADPDRKAYDVLGLYYGLGRTFFNPASTKVFSRGDALKKATKNYTIRATPDDRSSVLQQGGTFVFKGKQLLYARKDEGTGDHAPLDDIFDICCKVPTA
;
A
#
# COMPACT_ATOMS: atom_id res chain seq x y z
N MET A 1 -19.09 65.95 10.82
CA MET A 1 -18.42 65.72 12.12
C MET A 1 -18.91 64.39 12.68
N ALA A 2 -18.13 63.32 12.53
CA ALA A 2 -18.41 62.02 13.13
C ALA A 2 -17.06 61.37 13.47
N LYS A 3 -16.87 61.05 14.75
CA LYS A 3 -15.62 60.56 15.36
C LYS A 3 -15.35 59.12 14.94
N MET A 4 -14.16 58.88 14.38
CA MET A 4 -13.51 57.57 14.36
C MET A 4 -13.10 57.20 15.80
N ILE A 5 -13.52 56.03 16.27
CA ILE A 5 -13.04 55.42 17.51
C ILE A 5 -12.30 54.15 17.11
N SER A 6 -10.98 54.15 17.29
CA SER A 6 -10.12 52.96 17.16
C SER A 6 -10.11 52.20 18.49
N PRO A 7 -10.08 50.85 18.49
CA PRO A 7 -9.87 50.07 19.71
C PRO A 7 -8.37 49.97 20.06
N PRO A 8 -8.01 49.84 21.35
CA PRO A 8 -6.62 49.76 21.78
C PRO A 8 -6.03 48.36 21.59
N ILE A 9 -4.77 48.36 21.18
CA ILE A 9 -3.85 47.22 21.12
C ILE A 9 -3.44 46.86 22.55
N LEU A 10 -3.77 45.65 23.01
CA LEU A 10 -3.25 45.11 24.26
C LEU A 10 -2.12 44.12 23.95
N THR A 11 -0.89 44.56 24.20
CA THR A 11 0.29 43.71 24.24
C THR A 11 0.39 43.09 25.64
N SER A 12 0.47 41.77 25.71
CA SER A 12 0.91 41.09 26.93
C SER A 12 1.89 39.98 26.54
N SER A 13 3.17 40.32 26.65
CA SER A 13 4.28 39.37 26.64
C SER A 13 4.30 38.68 28.00
N THR A 14 4.12 37.37 28.03
CA THR A 14 4.44 36.56 29.21
C THR A 14 5.31 35.40 28.77
N SER A 15 6.61 35.59 28.99
CA SER A 15 7.67 34.62 28.76
C SER A 15 7.54 33.50 29.80
N LEU A 16 7.12 32.31 29.37
CA LEU A 16 7.19 31.10 30.19
C LEU A 16 8.54 30.43 29.94
N VAL A 17 9.40 30.55 30.95
CA VAL A 17 10.70 29.90 31.07
C VAL A 17 10.47 28.41 31.36
N PHE A 18 10.88 27.55 30.43
CA PHE A 18 10.96 26.10 30.65
C PHE A 18 12.31 25.75 31.32
N PRO A 19 12.32 24.94 32.39
CA PRO A 19 13.56 24.44 32.95
C PRO A 19 14.14 23.31 32.08
N SER A 20 15.32 23.57 31.52
CA SER A 20 16.16 22.59 30.83
C SER A 20 16.62 21.50 31.80
N THR A 21 16.13 20.27 31.62
CA THR A 21 16.71 19.08 32.27
C THR A 21 17.84 18.54 31.40
N HIS A 22 19.07 18.75 31.86
CA HIS A 22 20.27 18.14 31.30
C HIS A 22 20.28 16.63 31.57
N PHE A 23 19.83 15.82 30.62
CA PHE A 23 20.15 14.40 30.60
C PHE A 23 21.56 14.21 30.01
N ARG A 24 22.53 13.94 30.90
CA ARG A 24 23.85 13.39 30.54
C ARG A 24 23.67 11.93 30.11
N ASN A 25 23.70 11.65 28.82
CA ASN A 25 23.95 10.30 28.33
C ASN A 25 25.46 10.06 28.24
N SER A 26 25.97 9.24 29.18
CA SER A 26 27.30 8.66 29.12
C SER A 26 27.32 7.61 28.01
N LEU A 27 28.08 7.86 26.95
CA LEU A 27 28.41 6.87 25.93
C LEU A 27 29.44 5.90 26.54
N HIS A 28 29.03 4.67 26.79
CA HIS A 28 29.94 3.55 27.06
C HIS A 28 29.89 2.59 25.87
N PHE A 29 30.96 2.62 25.07
CA PHE A 29 31.26 1.62 24.05
C PHE A 29 31.79 0.36 24.74
N PRO A 30 31.20 -0.84 24.51
CA PRO A 30 31.86 -2.08 24.89
C PRO A 30 32.96 -2.44 23.87
N PRO A 31 34.06 -3.09 24.31
CA PRO A 31 35.22 -3.35 23.47
C PRO A 31 34.98 -4.53 22.53
N TYR A 32 35.64 -4.42 21.38
CA TYR A 32 35.81 -5.40 20.31
C TYR A 32 36.14 -6.82 20.82
N LEU A 33 35.33 -7.79 20.43
CA LEU A 33 35.67 -9.21 20.50
C LEU A 33 36.30 -9.64 19.16
N GLY A 34 37.57 -10.07 19.24
CA GLY A 34 38.37 -10.51 18.10
C GLY A 34 37.84 -11.80 17.47
N VAL A 35 37.65 -11.76 16.16
CA VAL A 35 37.33 -12.93 15.33
C VAL A 35 38.65 -13.63 14.99
N SER A 36 38.88 -14.79 15.62
CA SER A 36 39.97 -15.71 15.29
C SER A 36 39.50 -16.67 14.19
N THR A 37 40.01 -16.50 12.97
CA THR A 37 39.81 -17.44 11.86
C THR A 37 40.78 -18.62 11.98
N LYS A 38 40.24 -19.85 12.06
CA LYS A 38 41.01 -21.09 11.81
C LYS A 38 40.40 -21.82 10.61
N PRO A 39 41.21 -22.33 9.67
CA PRO A 39 40.71 -23.01 8.49
C PRO A 39 40.31 -24.45 8.84
N ILE A 40 39.09 -24.85 8.48
CA ILE A 40 38.65 -26.24 8.58
C ILE A 40 38.90 -26.94 7.23
N SER A 41 39.73 -27.97 7.31
CA SER A 41 40.12 -28.92 6.27
C SER A 41 38.92 -29.52 5.54
N SER A 42 39.01 -29.53 4.21
CA SER A 42 38.12 -30.29 3.35
C SER A 42 38.26 -31.80 3.60
N ARG A 43 37.14 -32.47 3.90
CA ARG A 43 37.04 -33.93 3.82
C ARG A 43 36.28 -34.29 2.56
N ARG A 44 36.97 -34.99 1.66
CA ARG A 44 36.41 -35.70 0.52
C ARG A 44 35.43 -36.77 1.03
N PHE A 45 34.17 -36.68 0.61
CA PHE A 45 33.23 -37.79 0.74
C PHE A 45 33.22 -38.58 -0.58
N VAL A 46 33.53 -39.86 -0.45
CA VAL A 46 33.48 -40.90 -1.48
C VAL A 46 32.01 -41.21 -1.76
N ALA A 47 31.65 -41.24 -3.04
CA ALA A 47 30.32 -41.63 -3.50
C ALA A 47 30.22 -43.15 -3.61
N GLU A 48 29.15 -43.73 -3.06
CA GLU A 48 28.71 -45.10 -3.31
C GLU A 48 27.28 -45.05 -3.90
N PRO A 49 26.95 -45.88 -4.90
CA PRO A 49 25.72 -45.75 -5.67
C PRO A 49 24.59 -46.62 -5.11
N GLY A 50 23.38 -46.07 -5.05
CA GLY A 50 22.17 -46.88 -4.98
C GLY A 50 21.12 -46.37 -4.02
N ARG A 51 20.24 -45.49 -4.51
CA ARG A 51 18.83 -45.46 -4.09
C ARG A 51 17.99 -44.76 -5.15
N ARG A 52 16.98 -45.47 -5.63
CA ARG A 52 16.00 -45.02 -6.62
C ARG A 52 15.29 -43.76 -6.08
N SER A 53 15.43 -42.65 -6.79
CA SER A 53 14.69 -41.42 -6.53
C SER A 53 13.23 -41.60 -6.96
N LEU A 54 12.33 -41.73 -5.99
CA LEU A 54 10.90 -41.57 -6.22
C LEU A 54 10.62 -40.06 -6.23
N VAL A 55 10.38 -39.52 -7.43
CA VAL A 55 9.93 -38.13 -7.61
C VAL A 55 8.49 -38.04 -7.09
N ALA A 56 8.33 -37.59 -5.85
CA ALA A 56 7.03 -37.17 -5.33
C ALA A 56 6.65 -35.86 -6.04
N LYS A 57 5.57 -35.91 -6.83
CA LYS A 57 4.97 -34.75 -7.47
C LYS A 57 4.38 -33.87 -6.36
N ALA A 58 5.08 -32.79 -6.00
CA ALA A 58 4.58 -31.82 -5.04
C ALA A 58 3.39 -31.07 -5.68
N THR A 59 2.18 -31.43 -5.27
CA THR A 59 1.00 -30.62 -5.55
C THR A 59 1.08 -29.39 -4.65
N SER A 60 1.39 -28.24 -5.23
CA SER A 60 1.35 -26.94 -4.57
C SER A 60 -0.08 -26.66 -4.15
N THR A 61 -0.46 -27.04 -2.93
CA THR A 61 -1.69 -26.55 -2.32
C THR A 61 -1.40 -25.10 -1.95
N ALA A 62 -1.90 -24.16 -2.75
CA ALA A 62 -1.94 -22.77 -2.34
C ALA A 62 -2.75 -22.73 -1.06
N THR A 63 -2.08 -22.50 0.07
CA THR A 63 -2.75 -22.25 1.34
C THR A 63 -3.45 -20.92 1.18
N THR A 64 -4.73 -20.95 0.79
CA THR A 64 -5.63 -19.81 0.93
C THR A 64 -5.55 -19.42 2.39
N ALA A 65 -4.90 -18.31 2.71
CA ALA A 65 -4.97 -17.75 4.04
C ALA A 65 -6.47 -17.62 4.35
N VAL A 66 -6.94 -18.33 5.38
CA VAL A 66 -8.34 -18.27 5.81
C VAL A 66 -8.59 -16.82 6.20
N VAL A 67 -9.20 -16.09 5.29
CA VAL A 67 -9.60 -14.71 5.53
C VAL A 67 -10.78 -14.79 6.49
N PRO A 68 -10.82 -13.98 7.56
CA PRO A 68 -11.92 -14.03 8.49
C PRO A 68 -13.24 -13.76 7.77
N ASP A 69 -14.26 -14.58 8.03
CA ASP A 69 -15.59 -14.50 7.40
C ASP A 69 -16.28 -13.12 7.59
N HIS A 70 -15.76 -12.27 8.48
CA HIS A 70 -16.25 -10.95 8.82
C HIS A 70 -15.41 -9.79 8.26
N ILE A 71 -14.41 -10.05 7.41
CA ILE A 71 -13.49 -8.99 6.95
C ILE A 71 -14.23 -7.88 6.19
N ALA A 72 -15.27 -8.24 5.42
CA ALA A 72 -16.04 -7.28 4.65
C ALA A 72 -16.96 -6.43 5.54
N ASP A 73 -17.50 -7.00 6.62
CA ASP A 73 -18.28 -6.23 7.60
C ASP A 73 -17.40 -5.19 8.31
N VAL A 74 -16.23 -5.61 8.79
CA VAL A 74 -15.29 -4.70 9.45
C VAL A 74 -14.73 -3.66 8.49
N LEU A 75 -14.41 -4.05 7.25
CA LEU A 75 -13.98 -3.11 6.21
C LEU A 75 -15.11 -2.13 5.87
N GLY A 76 -16.35 -2.61 5.77
CA GLY A 76 -17.53 -1.82 5.44
C GLY A 76 -17.71 -0.61 6.35
N GLU A 77 -17.41 -0.75 7.64
CA GLU A 77 -17.48 0.33 8.64
C GLU A 77 -16.35 1.36 8.53
N VAL A 78 -15.28 1.09 7.77
CA VAL A 78 -14.14 2.00 7.65
C VAL A 78 -14.53 3.24 6.85
N CYS A 79 -14.45 4.40 7.49
CA CYS A 79 -14.56 5.70 6.83
C CYS A 79 -13.24 6.10 6.16
N ILE A 80 -13.29 6.34 4.86
CA ILE A 80 -12.22 6.93 4.04
C ILE A 80 -12.71 8.25 3.43
N PHE A 81 -11.89 8.88 2.61
CA PHE A 81 -12.23 10.15 1.96
C PHE A 81 -12.17 10.03 0.45
N THR A 82 -13.14 10.62 -0.24
CA THR A 82 -13.00 10.92 -1.67
C THR A 82 -11.83 11.89 -1.91
N ALA A 83 -11.33 11.97 -3.13
CA ALA A 83 -10.35 13.00 -3.50
C ALA A 83 -10.86 14.42 -3.22
N ALA A 84 -12.17 14.68 -3.25
CA ALA A 84 -12.77 15.97 -2.89
C ALA A 84 -12.86 16.23 -1.37
N GLY A 85 -12.39 15.29 -0.54
CA GLY A 85 -12.38 15.40 0.92
C GLY A 85 -13.71 15.06 1.60
N GLN A 86 -14.67 14.51 0.88
CA GLN A 86 -15.92 14.03 1.47
C GLN A 86 -15.69 12.65 2.13
N PRO A 87 -16.12 12.45 3.38
CA PRO A 87 -16.05 11.15 4.04
C PRO A 87 -17.05 10.17 3.41
N VAL A 88 -16.64 8.93 3.22
CA VAL A 88 -17.46 7.82 2.70
C VAL A 88 -17.07 6.54 3.42
N LYS A 89 -18.02 5.62 3.64
CA LYS A 89 -17.70 4.28 4.12
C LYS A 89 -17.46 3.33 2.96
N PHE A 90 -16.70 2.26 3.18
CA PHE A 90 -16.54 1.23 2.15
C PHE A 90 -17.85 0.56 1.76
N GLU A 91 -18.76 0.32 2.72
CA GLU A 91 -20.05 -0.32 2.44
C GLU A 91 -20.91 0.45 1.41
N ASP A 92 -20.67 1.76 1.28
CA ASP A 92 -21.39 2.63 0.34
C ASP A 92 -20.77 2.64 -1.08
N LEU A 93 -19.61 2.01 -1.30
CA LEU A 93 -18.85 2.15 -2.55
C LEU A 93 -19.23 1.14 -3.63
N TRP A 94 -19.81 0.00 -3.24
CA TRP A 94 -20.35 -1.02 -4.14
C TRP A 94 -21.54 -1.72 -3.49
N ASP A 95 -22.34 -2.43 -4.30
CA ASP A 95 -23.44 -3.24 -3.80
C ASP A 95 -22.92 -4.42 -2.95
N GLN A 96 -23.28 -4.42 -1.67
CA GLN A 96 -22.82 -5.40 -0.68
C GLN A 96 -23.52 -6.76 -0.80
N GLU A 97 -24.55 -6.91 -1.62
CA GLU A 97 -25.24 -8.18 -1.84
C GLU A 97 -24.59 -8.95 -3.00
N GLU A 98 -24.59 -8.38 -4.20
CA GLU A 98 -24.13 -9.08 -5.41
C GLU A 98 -23.06 -8.31 -6.21
N GLY A 99 -22.79 -7.05 -5.86
CA GLY A 99 -21.86 -6.18 -6.56
C GLY A 99 -20.42 -6.67 -6.54
N MET A 100 -19.71 -6.53 -7.66
CA MET A 100 -18.29 -6.89 -7.75
C MET A 100 -17.41 -5.65 -7.59
N ALA A 101 -16.39 -5.72 -6.73
CA ALA A 101 -15.46 -4.63 -6.51
C ALA A 101 -14.01 -5.09 -6.48
N VAL A 102 -13.13 -4.30 -7.12
CA VAL A 102 -11.69 -4.41 -6.99
C VAL A 102 -11.21 -3.27 -6.10
N VAL A 103 -10.70 -3.64 -4.92
CA VAL A 103 -10.14 -2.73 -3.93
C VAL A 103 -8.62 -2.77 -4.04
N ALA A 104 -8.04 -1.75 -4.68
CA ALA A 104 -6.61 -1.63 -4.95
C ALA A 104 -5.97 -0.61 -4.00
N LEU A 105 -5.18 -1.09 -3.05
CA LEU A 105 -4.53 -0.26 -2.03
C LEU A 105 -3.12 0.09 -2.48
N LEU A 106 -2.93 1.36 -2.85
CA LEU A 106 -1.65 1.96 -3.13
C LEU A 106 -0.88 2.15 -1.81
N ARG A 107 0.43 1.96 -1.80
CA ARG A 107 1.26 2.21 -0.61
C ARG A 107 1.08 3.62 -0.05
N HIS A 108 1.17 4.61 -0.94
CA HIS A 108 0.91 6.03 -0.69
C HIS A 108 0.96 6.81 -2.01
N PHE A 109 0.37 8.00 -2.07
CA PHE A 109 0.32 8.80 -3.31
C PHE A 109 1.68 9.31 -3.80
N GLY A 110 2.70 9.32 -2.94
CA GLY A 110 4.07 9.71 -3.29
C GLY A 110 4.98 8.58 -3.81
N CYS A 111 4.48 7.34 -3.94
CA CYS A 111 5.30 6.19 -4.32
C CYS A 111 5.37 6.06 -5.86
N PRO A 112 6.56 6.08 -6.50
CA PRO A 112 6.68 5.92 -7.95
C PRO A 112 6.07 4.63 -8.49
N CYS A 113 6.24 3.49 -7.80
CA CYS A 113 5.61 2.23 -8.21
C CYS A 113 4.09 2.28 -8.09
N CYS A 114 3.54 3.06 -7.13
CA CYS A 114 2.10 3.27 -7.06
C CYS A 114 1.57 4.14 -8.20
N TRP A 115 2.38 5.05 -8.75
CA TRP A 115 2.01 5.78 -9.97
C TRP A 115 1.98 4.84 -11.18
N GLU A 116 2.89 3.88 -11.24
CA GLU A 116 2.86 2.82 -12.24
C GLU A 116 1.57 1.99 -12.14
N LEU A 117 1.24 1.48 -10.94
CA LEU A 117 -0.02 0.76 -10.71
C LEU A 117 -1.24 1.61 -11.04
N ALA A 118 -1.28 2.88 -10.60
CA ALA A 118 -2.37 3.80 -10.90
C ALA A 118 -2.51 4.05 -12.41
N ALA A 119 -1.40 4.15 -13.16
CA ALA A 119 -1.44 4.26 -14.61
C ALA A 119 -2.09 3.02 -15.24
N THR A 120 -1.69 1.82 -14.82
CA THR A 120 -2.26 0.56 -15.34
C THR A 120 -3.73 0.40 -14.98
N LEU A 121 -4.12 0.72 -13.74
CA LEU A 121 -5.51 0.70 -13.28
C LEU A 121 -6.37 1.70 -14.06
N LYS A 122 -5.86 2.90 -14.32
CA LYS A 122 -6.53 3.89 -15.17
C LYS A 122 -6.75 3.34 -16.59
N GLU A 123 -5.71 2.81 -17.22
CA GLU A 123 -5.78 2.23 -18.58
C GLU A 123 -6.76 1.03 -18.63
N SER A 124 -6.99 0.37 -17.49
CA SER A 124 -7.87 -0.79 -17.35
C SER A 124 -9.31 -0.47 -16.93
N LYS A 125 -9.62 0.79 -16.58
CA LYS A 125 -10.90 1.15 -15.96
C LYS A 125 -12.09 0.77 -16.83
N GLU A 126 -12.02 1.03 -18.14
CA GLU A 126 -13.12 0.69 -19.07
C GLU A 126 -13.44 -0.80 -19.09
N LYS A 127 -12.44 -1.67 -18.88
CA LYS A 127 -12.64 -3.13 -18.79
C LYS A 127 -13.38 -3.51 -17.51
N PHE A 128 -13.05 -2.88 -16.38
CA PHE A 128 -13.80 -3.06 -15.14
C PHE A 128 -15.25 -2.58 -15.30
N ASP A 129 -15.43 -1.37 -15.82
CA ASP A 129 -16.76 -0.78 -16.04
C ASP A 129 -17.63 -1.65 -16.96
N SER A 130 -17.05 -2.15 -18.07
CA SER A 130 -17.76 -3.03 -19.02
C SER A 130 -18.18 -4.38 -18.41
N ALA A 131 -17.47 -4.83 -17.38
CA ALA A 131 -17.80 -6.04 -16.64
C ALA A 131 -18.72 -5.79 -15.44
N GLY A 132 -19.16 -4.55 -15.21
CA GLY A 132 -19.95 -4.18 -14.02
C GLY A 132 -19.15 -4.24 -12.71
N VAL A 133 -17.82 -4.13 -12.78
CA VAL A 133 -16.91 -4.19 -11.63
C VAL A 133 -16.55 -2.79 -11.17
N LYS A 134 -16.79 -2.46 -9.90
CA LYS A 134 -16.37 -1.19 -9.31
C LYS A 134 -14.86 -1.21 -9.02
N LEU A 135 -14.11 -0.30 -9.62
CA LEU A 135 -12.72 -0.04 -9.23
C LEU A 135 -12.67 0.97 -8.06
N ILE A 136 -11.98 0.60 -6.99
CA ILE A 136 -11.76 1.42 -5.79
C ILE A 136 -10.25 1.45 -5.52
N ALA A 137 -9.58 2.52 -5.94
CA ALA A 137 -8.18 2.75 -5.63
C ALA A 137 -8.06 3.63 -4.37
N VAL A 138 -7.37 3.13 -3.34
CA VAL A 138 -7.16 3.87 -2.09
C VAL A 138 -5.66 4.07 -1.86
N GLY A 139 -5.24 5.26 -1.46
CA GLY A 139 -3.87 5.54 -1.08
C GLY A 139 -3.75 6.09 0.34
N VAL A 140 -2.66 5.77 1.01
CA VAL A 140 -2.29 6.46 2.25
C VAL A 140 -1.91 7.90 1.93
N GLY A 141 -2.51 8.84 2.67
CA GLY A 141 -2.33 10.27 2.52
C GLY A 141 -3.66 11.01 2.60
N THR A 142 -3.59 12.33 2.61
CA THR A 142 -4.75 13.22 2.66
C THR A 142 -5.41 13.39 1.29
N PRO A 143 -6.68 13.84 1.22
CA PRO A 143 -7.40 14.04 -0.04
C PRO A 143 -6.69 14.94 -1.06
N ASP A 144 -5.97 15.98 -0.60
CA ASP A 144 -5.14 16.82 -1.47
C ASP A 144 -4.04 16.02 -2.18
N LYS A 145 -3.45 15.02 -1.52
CA LYS A 145 -2.45 14.14 -2.15
C LYS A 145 -3.08 13.25 -3.23
N ALA A 146 -4.32 12.79 -3.00
CA ALA A 146 -5.09 12.06 -4.00
C ALA A 146 -5.39 12.95 -5.22
N GLN A 147 -5.80 14.21 -5.00
CA GLN A 147 -5.99 15.18 -6.08
C GLN A 147 -4.69 15.42 -6.86
N LEU A 148 -3.54 15.57 -6.19
CA LEU A 148 -2.26 15.75 -6.87
C LEU A 148 -1.92 14.56 -7.80
N LEU A 149 -2.27 13.33 -7.41
CA LEU A 149 -2.15 12.16 -8.28
C LEU A 149 -3.11 12.29 -9.45
N ALA A 150 -4.40 12.50 -9.21
CA ALA A 150 -5.43 12.61 -10.25
C ALA A 150 -5.19 13.76 -11.23
N GLU A 151 -4.57 14.87 -10.83
CA GLU A 151 -4.26 15.98 -11.74
C GLU A 151 -3.07 15.64 -12.66
N ARG A 152 -2.02 15.03 -12.11
CA ARG A 152 -0.75 14.82 -12.83
C ARG A 152 -0.71 13.51 -13.59
N LEU A 153 -1.43 12.51 -13.09
CA LEU A 153 -1.77 11.26 -13.73
C LEU A 153 -3.31 11.24 -13.75
N PRO A 154 -3.97 11.57 -14.89
CA PRO A 154 -5.41 11.84 -15.00
C PRO A 154 -6.28 10.64 -14.62
N PHE A 155 -6.27 10.29 -13.33
CA PHE A 155 -6.91 9.13 -12.74
C PHE A 155 -8.35 9.52 -12.37
N PRO A 156 -9.36 8.71 -12.71
CA PRO A 156 -10.75 9.01 -12.44
C PRO A 156 -11.04 9.22 -10.95
N LEU A 157 -11.54 10.41 -10.60
CA LEU A 157 -11.79 10.82 -9.21
C LEU A 157 -12.87 9.98 -8.52
N ASP A 158 -13.79 9.42 -9.29
CA ASP A 158 -14.88 8.54 -8.83
C ASP A 158 -14.41 7.13 -8.41
N SER A 159 -13.12 6.87 -8.60
CA SER A 159 -12.44 5.61 -8.30
C SER A 159 -11.23 5.81 -7.40
N LEU A 160 -10.98 7.03 -6.90
CA LEU A 160 -9.79 7.39 -6.13
C LEU A 160 -10.15 7.94 -4.75
N TYR A 161 -9.61 7.29 -3.73
CA TYR A 161 -9.89 7.57 -2.32
C TYR A 161 -8.61 7.67 -1.50
N ALA A 162 -8.72 8.36 -0.38
CA ALA A 162 -7.66 8.62 0.58
C ALA A 162 -8.02 8.00 1.93
N ASP A 163 -7.08 7.25 2.51
CA ASP A 163 -7.19 6.74 3.88
C ASP A 163 -5.99 7.28 4.69
N PRO A 164 -6.10 8.48 5.27
CA PRO A 164 -5.00 9.12 6.00
C PRO A 164 -4.55 8.32 7.24
N ASP A 165 -5.50 7.62 7.87
CA ASP A 165 -5.29 6.89 9.13
C ASP A 165 -4.84 5.43 8.90
N ARG A 166 -4.83 4.97 7.65
CA ARG A 166 -4.49 3.60 7.24
C ARG A 166 -5.42 2.52 7.83
N LYS A 167 -6.65 2.90 8.23
CA LYS A 167 -7.59 1.97 8.87
C LYS A 167 -7.93 0.78 7.96
N ALA A 168 -8.10 1.02 6.66
CA ALA A 168 -8.36 -0.06 5.71
C ALA A 168 -7.16 -1.01 5.59
N TYR A 169 -5.93 -0.48 5.69
CA TYR A 169 -4.70 -1.25 5.62
C TYR A 169 -4.54 -2.14 6.84
N ASP A 170 -4.88 -1.62 8.03
CA ASP A 170 -4.86 -2.37 9.28
C ASP A 170 -5.90 -3.50 9.28
N VAL A 171 -7.14 -3.19 8.87
CA VAL A 171 -8.23 -4.18 8.76
C VAL A 171 -7.83 -5.30 7.79
N LEU A 172 -7.32 -4.95 6.61
CA LEU A 172 -6.89 -5.93 5.60
C LEU A 172 -5.55 -6.58 5.94
N GLY A 173 -4.90 -6.17 7.03
CA GLY A 173 -3.63 -6.70 7.53
C GLY A 173 -2.50 -6.55 6.52
N LEU A 174 -2.41 -5.42 5.84
CA LEU A 174 -1.32 -5.11 4.90
C LEU A 174 0.00 -4.89 5.64
N TYR A 175 1.10 -5.26 4.99
CA TYR A 175 2.40 -5.23 5.65
C TYR A 175 2.91 -3.82 5.89
N TYR A 176 3.66 -3.66 6.98
CA TYR A 176 4.37 -2.44 7.32
C TYR A 176 5.82 -2.77 7.71
N GLY A 177 6.77 -1.97 7.25
CA GLY A 177 8.12 -1.99 7.82
C GLY A 177 9.27 -1.80 6.83
N LEU A 178 10.43 -1.44 7.39
CA LEU A 178 11.64 -1.08 6.65
C LEU A 178 12.21 -2.26 5.84
N GLY A 179 12.29 -3.44 6.45
CA GLY A 179 12.79 -4.68 5.82
C GLY A 179 12.06 -5.00 4.52
N ARG A 180 10.72 -5.02 4.58
CA ARG A 180 9.86 -5.30 3.43
C ARG A 180 9.91 -4.20 2.37
N THR A 181 10.02 -2.94 2.80
CA THR A 181 10.01 -1.79 1.89
C THR A 181 11.27 -1.71 1.02
N PHE A 182 12.45 -1.88 1.62
CA PHE A 182 13.73 -1.59 0.96
C PHE A 182 14.59 -2.83 0.68
N PHE A 183 14.36 -3.93 1.38
CA PHE A 183 15.24 -5.11 1.33
C PHE A 183 14.52 -6.39 0.87
N ASN A 184 13.25 -6.31 0.46
CA ASN A 184 12.51 -7.47 -0.03
C ASN A 184 12.91 -7.81 -1.49
N PRO A 185 13.33 -9.05 -1.79
CA PRO A 185 13.57 -9.51 -3.14
C PRO A 185 12.37 -9.37 -4.09
N ALA A 186 11.13 -9.34 -3.57
CA ALA A 186 9.93 -9.10 -4.36
C ALA A 186 9.98 -7.76 -5.11
N SER A 187 10.69 -6.77 -4.57
CA SER A 187 10.90 -5.47 -5.20
C SER A 187 11.83 -5.51 -6.42
N THR A 188 12.54 -6.63 -6.67
CA THR A 188 13.42 -6.74 -7.84
C THR A 188 12.65 -6.74 -9.17
N LYS A 189 11.36 -7.10 -9.15
CA LYS A 189 10.45 -6.99 -10.31
C LYS A 189 10.22 -5.56 -10.78
N VAL A 190 10.58 -4.55 -9.99
CA VAL A 190 10.54 -3.14 -10.44
C VAL A 190 11.60 -2.89 -11.51
N PHE A 191 12.77 -3.55 -11.43
CA PHE A 191 13.87 -3.33 -12.37
C PHE A 191 13.53 -3.75 -13.81
N SER A 192 12.66 -4.75 -14.00
CA SER A 192 12.23 -5.19 -15.32
C SER A 192 11.17 -4.29 -15.97
N ARG A 193 10.62 -3.31 -15.23
CA ARG A 193 9.51 -2.43 -15.68
C ARG A 193 9.94 -0.98 -15.85
N GLY A 194 11.23 -0.73 -16.07
CA GLY A 194 11.80 0.62 -16.12
C GLY A 194 11.08 1.60 -17.06
N ASP A 195 10.70 1.16 -18.26
CA ASP A 195 10.00 2.02 -19.23
C ASP A 195 8.56 2.36 -18.80
N ALA A 196 7.82 1.39 -18.27
CA ALA A 196 6.47 1.60 -17.74
C ALA A 196 6.51 2.55 -16.54
N LEU A 197 7.44 2.33 -15.61
CA LEU A 197 7.66 3.20 -14.46
C LEU A 197 8.04 4.62 -14.91
N LYS A 198 8.96 4.77 -15.87
CA LYS A 198 9.37 6.07 -16.42
C LYS A 198 8.20 6.79 -17.11
N LYS A 199 7.37 6.08 -17.87
CA LYS A 199 6.16 6.63 -18.51
C LYS A 199 5.17 7.12 -17.44
N ALA A 200 4.87 6.29 -16.45
CA ALA A 200 3.92 6.60 -15.39
C ALA A 200 4.39 7.76 -14.49
N THR A 201 5.71 7.88 -14.29
CA THR A 201 6.31 8.91 -13.42
C THR A 201 6.71 10.18 -14.16
N LYS A 202 6.35 10.36 -15.44
CA LYS A 202 6.71 11.55 -16.24
C LYS A 202 6.29 12.87 -15.59
N ASN A 203 5.12 12.89 -14.94
CA ASN A 203 4.58 14.04 -14.22
C ASN A 203 4.63 13.82 -12.70
N TYR A 204 5.52 12.97 -12.19
CA TYR A 204 5.60 12.65 -10.78
C TYR A 204 5.89 13.87 -9.91
N THR A 205 5.32 13.90 -8.71
CA THR A 205 5.68 14.88 -7.69
C THR A 205 5.87 14.24 -6.32
N ILE A 206 6.99 14.56 -5.67
CA ILE A 206 7.26 14.15 -4.29
C ILE A 206 6.26 14.77 -3.30
N ARG A 207 5.58 15.86 -3.68
CA ARG A 207 4.57 16.56 -2.84
C ARG A 207 3.34 15.69 -2.55
N ALA A 208 3.09 14.67 -3.37
CA ALA A 208 2.06 13.67 -3.14
C ALA A 208 2.43 12.68 -2.03
N THR A 209 3.67 12.71 -1.52
CA THR A 209 4.03 11.91 -0.34
C THR A 209 3.26 12.40 0.89
N PRO A 210 2.72 11.49 1.72
CA PRO A 210 2.12 11.85 2.98
C PRO A 210 3.08 12.64 3.87
N ASP A 211 2.53 13.52 4.70
CA ASP A 211 3.31 14.35 5.61
C ASP A 211 3.89 13.49 6.75
N ASP A 212 3.14 12.50 7.23
CA ASP A 212 3.65 11.43 8.08
C ASP A 212 4.59 10.51 7.28
N ARG A 213 5.89 10.68 7.52
CA ARG A 213 6.94 9.90 6.82
C ARG A 213 6.95 8.43 7.21
N SER A 214 6.37 8.04 8.33
CA SER A 214 6.28 6.61 8.69
C SER A 214 5.42 5.82 7.69
N SER A 215 4.44 6.50 7.07
CA SER A 215 3.58 5.95 6.02
C SER A 215 4.33 5.45 4.79
N VAL A 216 5.57 5.90 4.55
CA VAL A 216 6.37 5.39 3.41
C VAL A 216 6.82 3.94 3.60
N LEU A 217 6.62 3.35 4.79
CA LEU A 217 6.92 1.95 5.08
C LEU A 217 5.71 1.03 4.87
N GLN A 218 4.53 1.61 4.64
CA GLN A 218 3.31 0.87 4.35
C GLN A 218 3.44 0.13 3.01
N GLN A 219 2.93 -1.10 2.96
CA GLN A 219 2.74 -1.86 1.72
C GLN A 219 1.29 -1.81 1.25
N GLY A 220 1.12 -2.04 -0.05
CA GLY A 220 -0.16 -2.06 -0.73
C GLY A 220 -0.75 -3.46 -0.81
N GLY A 221 -1.80 -3.59 -1.60
CA GLY A 221 -2.41 -4.88 -1.91
C GLY A 221 -3.58 -4.73 -2.86
N THR A 222 -4.12 -5.85 -3.33
CA THR A 222 -5.31 -5.90 -4.18
C THR A 222 -6.25 -6.96 -3.68
N PHE A 223 -7.52 -6.60 -3.58
CA PHE A 223 -8.59 -7.46 -3.09
C PHE A 223 -9.75 -7.43 -4.06
N VAL A 224 -10.43 -8.55 -4.22
CA VAL A 224 -11.64 -8.66 -5.06
C VAL A 224 -12.78 -9.17 -4.19
N PHE A 225 -13.87 -8.42 -4.15
CA PHE A 225 -15.08 -8.74 -3.41
C PHE A 225 -16.26 -8.96 -4.35
N LYS A 226 -17.12 -9.92 -4.00
CA LYS A 226 -18.48 -10.05 -4.54
C LYS A 226 -19.47 -9.94 -3.39
N GLY A 227 -20.25 -8.86 -3.35
CA GLY A 227 -20.95 -8.45 -2.15
C GLY A 227 -19.97 -8.35 -0.98
N LYS A 228 -20.24 -9.11 0.09
CA LYS A 228 -19.34 -9.26 1.25
C LYS A 228 -18.34 -10.41 1.14
N GLN A 229 -18.43 -11.25 0.11
CA GLN A 229 -17.52 -12.37 -0.06
C GLN A 229 -16.18 -11.89 -0.62
N LEU A 230 -15.08 -12.17 0.08
CA LEU A 230 -13.75 -11.96 -0.47
C LEU A 230 -13.35 -13.12 -1.40
N LEU A 231 -13.18 -12.83 -2.68
CA LEU A 231 -12.81 -13.80 -3.71
C LEU A 231 -11.29 -13.89 -3.93
N TYR A 232 -10.58 -12.78 -3.69
CA TYR A 232 -9.14 -12.70 -3.91
C TYR A 232 -8.48 -11.76 -2.92
N ALA A 233 -7.31 -12.14 -2.44
CA ALA A 233 -6.48 -11.30 -1.60
C ALA A 233 -5.01 -11.44 -2.00
N ARG A 234 -4.37 -10.33 -2.34
CA ARG A 234 -2.92 -10.26 -2.50
C ARG A 234 -2.39 -9.07 -1.75
N LYS A 235 -1.52 -9.34 -0.79
CA LYS A 235 -0.78 -8.32 -0.04
C LYS A 235 0.57 -8.17 -0.71
N ASP A 236 0.97 -6.94 -1.02
CA ASP A 236 2.24 -6.71 -1.71
C ASP A 236 3.38 -7.03 -0.74
N GLU A 237 4.22 -8.02 -1.06
CA GLU A 237 5.31 -8.45 -0.17
C GLU A 237 6.37 -7.34 -0.01
N GLY A 238 6.53 -6.52 -1.04
CA GLY A 238 7.44 -5.38 -1.07
C GLY A 238 7.05 -4.34 -2.12
N THR A 239 7.86 -3.28 -2.19
CA THR A 239 7.59 -2.14 -3.07
C THR A 239 7.50 -2.57 -4.53
N GLY A 240 6.34 -2.34 -5.14
CA GLY A 240 6.10 -2.62 -6.55
C GLY A 240 5.76 -4.08 -6.87
N ASP A 241 5.64 -4.96 -5.87
CA ASP A 241 5.12 -6.32 -6.07
C ASP A 241 3.59 -6.31 -6.17
N HIS A 242 3.04 -5.62 -7.17
CA HIS A 242 1.61 -5.49 -7.39
C HIS A 242 0.99 -6.75 -8.02
N ALA A 243 -0.29 -6.99 -7.76
CA ALA A 243 -1.01 -8.11 -8.35
C ALA A 243 -1.02 -8.01 -9.89
N PRO A 244 -0.76 -9.10 -10.62
CA PRO A 244 -0.96 -9.12 -12.07
C PRO A 244 -2.44 -8.84 -12.38
N LEU A 245 -2.74 -7.86 -13.23
CA LEU A 245 -4.14 -7.53 -13.54
C LEU A 245 -4.85 -8.65 -14.29
N ASP A 246 -4.14 -9.49 -15.03
CA ASP A 246 -4.75 -10.65 -15.69
C ASP A 246 -5.38 -11.60 -14.68
N ASP A 247 -4.70 -11.88 -13.56
CA ASP A 247 -5.27 -12.67 -12.44
C ASP A 247 -6.55 -12.02 -11.90
N ILE A 248 -6.58 -10.68 -11.82
CA ILE A 248 -7.76 -9.94 -11.33
C ILE A 248 -8.90 -10.03 -12.35
N PHE A 249 -8.62 -9.81 -13.63
CA PHE A 249 -9.62 -9.89 -14.70
C PHE A 249 -10.20 -11.29 -14.83
N ASP A 250 -9.38 -12.32 -14.68
CA ASP A 250 -9.83 -13.71 -14.69
C ASP A 250 -10.75 -14.04 -13.52
N ILE A 251 -10.80 -13.23 -12.47
CA ILE A 251 -11.71 -13.43 -11.34
C ILE A 251 -12.99 -12.63 -11.53
N CYS A 252 -12.88 -11.34 -11.84
CA CYS A 252 -14.03 -10.42 -11.79
C CYS A 252 -14.57 -9.97 -13.16
N CYS A 253 -13.83 -10.16 -14.25
CA CYS A 253 -14.17 -9.63 -15.57
C CYS A 253 -14.46 -10.72 -16.62
N LYS A 254 -14.91 -11.91 -16.18
CA LYS A 254 -15.42 -12.91 -17.11
C LYS A 254 -16.72 -12.40 -17.72
N VAL A 255 -16.80 -12.39 -19.05
CA VAL A 255 -18.05 -12.13 -19.76
C VAL A 255 -19.06 -13.20 -19.33
N PRO A 256 -20.29 -12.86 -18.91
CA PRO A 256 -21.32 -13.85 -18.68
C PRO A 256 -21.49 -14.68 -19.96
N THR A 257 -21.28 -15.99 -19.89
CA THR A 257 -21.65 -16.88 -20.98
C THR A 257 -23.17 -16.79 -21.11
N ALA A 258 -23.63 -16.23 -22.22
CA ALA A 258 -25.04 -16.09 -22.56
C ALA A 258 -25.76 -17.44 -22.63
#